data_AF-A0A259CG23-F1
#
_entry.id   AF-A0A259CG23-F1
#
_cell.length_a   1.000
_cell.length_b   1.000
_cell.length_c   1.000
_cell.angle_alpha   90.00
_cell.angle_beta   90.00
_cell.angle_gamma   90.00
#
_symmetry.space_group_name_H-M   'P 1'
#
loop_
_entity.id
_entity.type
_entity.pdbx_description
1 polymer ?
#
loop_
_entity_poly.entity_id
_entity_poly.type
_entity_poly.pdbx_seq_one_letter_code
_entity_poly.pdbx_strand_id
1 'polypeptide(L)'
;TKWLSAQAEAVWGVKQGGSAWLDYAAMLATKSALIWDTVFGADAALRVDNVMGTQTTNAWISDHLLTAPLWQSKDPSGYVAPSSVFDSLAVTTYFGGATMSNATLRAELLALLNTPGADATAWLAARMMDPGYAQSIPNVAAMWAADKAIASKYGMAMVAYEGGQHLLQSFGIGGMSQADQATLTTFLSEFVRSPQMAHLYQALWDAWALVGDGPFMQFGDVAAASKYGAWGIFTGLGDHNPRADLLVDLNAHSASWFGNGGGGQYQHGVIKLAGDSGESLAGTAKEDFLIGGAGQDSIFAGGGDDHVLGGDGNDSLFGAFGADMLCGGAGADTVQGNAGQDTIFGGLDNDLINGGGGADSLLGGMGSDRLLGADGNDTL
;
A
#
# COMPACT_ATOMS: atom_id res chain seq x y z
N THR A 1 -6.13 -17.23 -12.50
CA THR A 1 -6.19 -18.71 -12.40
C THR A 1 -6.59 -19.44 -13.69
N LYS A 2 -7.76 -19.17 -14.30
CA LYS A 2 -8.22 -19.90 -15.52
C LYS A 2 -7.22 -19.85 -16.69
N TRP A 3 -6.68 -18.67 -17.00
CA TRP A 3 -5.67 -18.50 -18.05
C TRP A 3 -4.40 -19.30 -17.76
N LEU A 4 -3.82 -19.16 -16.55
CA LEU A 4 -2.64 -19.92 -16.12
C LEU A 4 -2.85 -21.44 -16.21
N SER A 5 -4.05 -21.93 -15.85
CA SER A 5 -4.38 -23.35 -15.95
C SER A 5 -4.40 -23.84 -17.41
N ALA A 6 -4.96 -23.02 -18.31
CA ALA A 6 -4.98 -23.34 -19.75
C ALA A 6 -3.57 -23.31 -20.36
N GLN A 7 -2.70 -22.40 -19.91
CA GLN A 7 -1.31 -22.38 -20.35
C GLN A 7 -0.52 -23.59 -19.84
N ALA A 8 -0.69 -23.96 -18.56
CA ALA A 8 -0.08 -25.17 -18.01
C ALA A 8 -0.51 -26.42 -18.78
N GLU A 9 -1.79 -26.53 -19.15
CA GLU A 9 -2.30 -27.60 -20.01
C GLU A 9 -1.65 -27.59 -21.40
N ALA A 10 -1.59 -26.43 -22.05
CA ALA A 10 -0.99 -26.31 -23.38
C ALA A 10 0.49 -26.67 -23.41
N VAL A 11 1.25 -26.32 -22.37
CA VAL A 11 2.69 -26.55 -22.29
C VAL A 11 3.03 -27.95 -21.80
N TRP A 12 2.29 -28.51 -20.83
CA TRP A 12 2.64 -29.77 -20.17
C TRP A 12 1.67 -30.94 -20.41
N GLY A 13 0.61 -30.71 -21.19
CA GLY A 13 -0.40 -31.72 -21.53
C GLY A 13 -1.17 -32.23 -20.32
N VAL A 14 -1.32 -31.41 -19.28
CA VAL A 14 -2.06 -31.74 -18.04
C VAL A 14 -3.50 -31.28 -18.13
N LYS A 15 -4.45 -32.05 -17.59
CA LYS A 15 -5.86 -31.64 -17.59
C LYS A 15 -6.03 -30.33 -16.82
N GLN A 16 -6.96 -29.47 -17.27
CA GLN A 16 -7.35 -28.29 -16.49
C GLN A 16 -7.82 -28.66 -15.08
N GLY A 17 -7.20 -28.07 -14.07
CA GLY A 17 -7.53 -28.25 -12.67
C GLY A 17 -6.30 -28.62 -11.81
N GLY A 18 -6.48 -28.60 -10.49
CA GLY A 18 -5.41 -28.92 -9.54
C GLY A 18 -4.38 -27.80 -9.37
N SER A 19 -3.13 -28.17 -9.06
CA SER A 19 -2.05 -27.25 -8.72
C SER A 19 -1.19 -26.81 -9.92
N ALA A 20 -1.39 -27.35 -11.11
CA ALA A 20 -0.53 -27.10 -12.28
C ALA A 20 -0.35 -25.62 -12.66
N TRP A 21 -1.36 -24.79 -12.36
CA TRP A 21 -1.27 -23.35 -12.58
C TRP A 21 -0.27 -22.66 -11.64
N LEU A 22 -0.02 -23.22 -10.45
CA LEU A 22 1.00 -22.74 -9.51
C LEU A 22 2.39 -22.99 -10.09
N ASP A 23 2.68 -24.21 -10.54
CA ASP A 23 3.96 -24.55 -11.18
C ASP A 23 4.22 -23.68 -12.40
N TYR A 24 3.18 -23.43 -13.21
CA TYR A 24 3.31 -22.58 -14.39
C TYR A 24 3.59 -21.12 -14.01
N ALA A 25 2.92 -20.61 -12.97
CA ALA A 25 3.21 -19.29 -12.42
C ALA A 25 4.64 -19.20 -11.85
N ALA A 26 5.08 -20.20 -11.09
CA ALA A 26 6.44 -20.28 -10.56
C ALA A 26 7.49 -20.30 -11.68
N MET A 27 7.25 -21.06 -12.76
CA MET A 27 8.11 -21.06 -13.94
C MET A 27 8.22 -19.67 -14.56
N LEU A 28 7.08 -18.99 -14.79
CA LEU A 28 7.08 -17.65 -15.38
C LEU A 28 7.81 -16.65 -14.48
N ALA A 29 7.51 -16.63 -13.19
CA ALA A 29 8.18 -15.75 -12.22
C ALA A 29 9.70 -15.97 -12.24
N THR A 30 10.13 -17.23 -12.18
CA THR A 30 11.55 -17.60 -12.20
C THR A 30 12.23 -17.14 -13.49
N LYS A 31 11.60 -17.36 -14.65
CA LYS A 31 12.14 -16.92 -15.94
C LYS A 31 12.20 -15.39 -16.05
N SER A 32 11.17 -14.70 -15.57
CA SER A 32 11.15 -13.23 -15.52
C SER A 32 12.28 -12.68 -14.64
N ALA A 33 12.50 -13.25 -13.46
CA ALA A 33 13.58 -12.85 -12.56
C ALA A 33 14.97 -13.05 -13.19
N LEU A 34 15.18 -14.15 -13.93
CA LEU A 34 16.45 -14.42 -14.62
C LEU A 34 16.71 -13.50 -15.83
N ILE A 35 15.64 -13.01 -16.49
CA ILE A 35 15.77 -12.08 -17.61
C ILE A 35 16.17 -10.67 -17.13
N TRP A 36 15.87 -10.32 -15.88
CA TRP A 36 16.18 -9.01 -15.30
C TRP A 36 17.64 -8.60 -15.51
N ASP A 37 18.59 -9.49 -15.18
CA ASP A 37 20.02 -9.21 -15.31
C ASP A 37 20.44 -8.99 -16.78
N THR A 38 19.73 -9.64 -17.71
CA THR A 38 19.97 -9.48 -19.16
C THR A 38 19.44 -8.14 -19.67
N VAL A 39 18.28 -7.71 -19.18
CA VAL A 39 17.61 -6.48 -19.63
C VAL A 39 18.28 -5.24 -19.03
N PHE A 40 18.58 -5.28 -17.73
CA PHE A 40 19.07 -4.11 -16.98
C PHE A 40 20.60 -4.10 -16.83
N GLY A 41 21.31 -5.18 -17.18
CA GLY A 41 22.77 -5.21 -17.21
C GLY A 41 23.40 -4.79 -15.88
N ALA A 42 24.21 -3.73 -15.89
CA ALA A 42 24.85 -3.22 -14.67
C ALA A 42 23.86 -2.65 -13.66
N ASP A 43 22.71 -2.13 -14.11
CA ASP A 43 21.69 -1.56 -13.23
C ASP A 43 20.95 -2.66 -12.44
N ALA A 44 20.99 -3.90 -12.92
CA ALA A 44 20.48 -5.05 -12.17
C ALA A 44 21.23 -5.26 -10.84
N ALA A 45 22.48 -4.77 -10.71
CA ALA A 45 23.24 -4.84 -9.48
C ALA A 45 22.67 -3.92 -8.37
N LEU A 46 21.79 -2.99 -8.71
CA LEU A 46 21.12 -2.13 -7.75
C LEU A 46 19.88 -2.81 -7.14
N ARG A 47 19.37 -3.90 -7.73
CA ARG A 47 18.21 -4.64 -7.24
C ARG A 47 18.39 -4.99 -5.76
N VAL A 48 17.43 -4.55 -4.94
CA VAL A 48 17.45 -4.75 -3.48
C VAL A 48 17.16 -6.20 -3.12
N ASP A 49 16.14 -6.80 -3.76
CA ASP A 49 15.65 -8.13 -3.40
C ASP A 49 14.91 -8.77 -4.58
N ASN A 50 15.12 -10.07 -4.85
CA ASN A 50 14.22 -10.86 -5.71
C ASN A 50 13.14 -11.51 -4.85
N VAL A 51 11.91 -11.03 -4.98
CA VAL A 51 10.79 -11.47 -4.13
C VAL A 51 9.89 -12.47 -4.86
N MET A 52 9.69 -13.66 -4.28
CA MET A 52 8.65 -14.60 -4.72
C MET A 52 7.32 -14.26 -4.04
N GLY A 53 6.40 -13.65 -4.78
CA GLY A 53 5.04 -13.38 -4.31
C GLY A 53 4.18 -14.64 -4.19
N THR A 54 3.68 -14.92 -2.98
CA THR A 54 2.65 -15.93 -2.74
C THR A 54 1.33 -15.25 -2.43
N GLN A 55 0.29 -15.58 -3.19
CA GLN A 55 -0.96 -14.83 -3.18
C GLN A 55 -1.67 -14.82 -1.81
N THR A 56 -1.48 -15.85 -0.99
CA THR A 56 -2.09 -15.96 0.34
C THR A 56 -1.15 -16.69 1.28
N THR A 57 -1.16 -16.33 2.56
CA THR A 57 -0.53 -17.12 3.63
C THR A 57 -1.03 -18.57 3.59
N ASN A 58 -0.22 -19.49 3.07
CA ASN A 58 -0.51 -20.91 2.93
C ASN A 58 0.79 -21.65 2.64
N ALA A 59 1.37 -22.24 3.69
CA ALA A 59 2.63 -22.98 3.62
C ALA A 59 2.68 -24.06 2.54
N TRP A 60 1.56 -24.72 2.21
CA TRP A 60 1.55 -25.69 1.12
C TRP A 60 1.70 -25.01 -0.23
N ILE A 61 0.99 -23.90 -0.49
CA ILE A 61 1.15 -23.14 -1.74
C ILE A 61 2.57 -22.60 -1.84
N SER A 62 3.11 -22.05 -0.76
CA SER A 62 4.47 -21.52 -0.69
C SER A 62 5.51 -22.60 -1.04
N ASP A 63 5.47 -23.75 -0.39
CA ASP A 63 6.39 -24.86 -0.69
C ASP A 63 6.21 -25.38 -2.12
N HIS A 64 4.97 -25.41 -2.62
CA HIS A 64 4.66 -25.86 -3.98
C HIS A 64 5.20 -24.90 -5.05
N LEU A 65 5.11 -23.59 -4.83
CA LEU A 65 5.68 -22.58 -5.73
C LEU A 65 7.21 -22.63 -5.72
N LEU A 66 7.82 -22.87 -4.56
CA LEU A 66 9.29 -22.93 -4.43
C LEU A 66 9.90 -24.21 -5.01
N THR A 67 9.12 -25.29 -5.11
CA THR A 67 9.56 -26.58 -5.68
C THR A 67 9.12 -26.79 -7.12
N ALA A 68 7.94 -26.30 -7.50
CA ALA A 68 7.32 -26.46 -8.82
C ALA A 68 7.49 -27.90 -9.39
N PRO A 69 7.01 -28.93 -8.69
CA PRO A 69 7.29 -30.33 -9.01
C PRO A 69 6.79 -30.77 -10.39
N LEU A 70 5.68 -30.21 -10.87
CA LEU A 70 5.18 -30.49 -12.20
C LEU A 70 6.14 -29.95 -13.27
N TRP A 71 6.61 -28.70 -13.12
CA TRP A 71 7.61 -28.14 -14.04
C TRP A 71 8.88 -29.00 -14.04
N GLN A 72 9.39 -29.34 -12.86
CA GLN A 72 10.56 -30.21 -12.71
C GLN A 72 10.39 -31.54 -13.45
N SER A 73 9.21 -32.15 -13.36
CA SER A 73 8.94 -33.44 -14.01
C SER A 73 8.71 -33.35 -15.51
N LYS A 74 8.14 -32.23 -16.01
CA LYS A 74 7.68 -32.07 -17.39
C LYS A 74 8.71 -31.43 -18.30
N ASP A 75 9.58 -30.60 -17.76
CA ASP A 75 10.68 -29.96 -18.47
C ASP A 75 11.94 -29.94 -17.58
N PRO A 76 12.55 -31.10 -17.29
CA PRO A 76 13.72 -31.19 -16.43
C PRO A 76 14.95 -30.45 -16.99
N SER A 77 15.03 -30.30 -18.33
CA SER A 77 16.11 -29.57 -18.99
C SER A 77 15.99 -28.06 -18.84
N GLY A 78 14.76 -27.53 -18.83
CA GLY A 78 14.49 -26.10 -18.65
C GLY A 78 14.21 -25.71 -17.21
N TYR A 79 14.12 -26.67 -16.29
CA TYR A 79 13.82 -26.43 -14.88
C TYR A 79 14.95 -25.70 -14.16
N VAL A 80 14.59 -24.60 -13.51
CA VAL A 80 15.41 -23.91 -12.52
C VAL A 80 14.59 -23.89 -11.24
N ALA A 81 15.17 -24.34 -10.13
CA ALA A 81 14.47 -24.33 -8.85
C ALA A 81 14.10 -22.89 -8.48
N PRO A 82 12.81 -22.57 -8.31
CA PRO A 82 12.42 -21.21 -7.94
C PRO A 82 13.12 -20.75 -6.65
N SER A 83 13.28 -21.64 -5.68
CA SER A 83 14.00 -21.37 -4.43
C SER A 83 15.48 -20.99 -4.58
N SER A 84 16.09 -21.14 -5.77
CA SER A 84 17.48 -20.71 -6.00
C SER A 84 17.59 -19.37 -6.72
N VAL A 85 16.46 -18.72 -7.04
CA VAL A 85 16.42 -17.46 -7.80
C VAL A 85 15.92 -16.29 -6.96
N PHE A 86 15.08 -16.57 -5.96
CA PHE A 86 14.49 -15.57 -5.10
C PHE A 86 15.18 -15.52 -3.74
N ASP A 87 15.32 -14.31 -3.22
CA ASP A 87 15.95 -13.97 -1.95
C ASP A 87 14.92 -14.00 -0.80
N SER A 88 13.67 -13.63 -1.11
CA SER A 88 12.59 -13.57 -0.12
C SER A 88 11.27 -14.15 -0.61
N LEU A 89 10.47 -14.60 0.35
CA LEU A 89 9.12 -15.11 0.18
C LEU A 89 8.15 -14.03 0.68
N ALA A 90 7.38 -13.46 -0.24
CA ALA A 90 6.32 -12.52 0.07
C ALA A 90 5.03 -13.27 0.40
N VAL A 91 4.43 -12.97 1.55
CA VAL A 91 3.10 -13.47 1.93
C VAL A 91 2.10 -12.32 2.01
N THR A 92 0.86 -12.62 1.63
CA THR A 92 -0.28 -11.70 1.69
C THR A 92 -1.33 -12.22 2.66
N THR A 93 -1.81 -11.32 3.53
CA THR A 93 -2.86 -11.65 4.50
C THR A 93 -4.05 -10.72 4.40
N TYR A 94 -5.17 -11.30 4.00
CA TYR A 94 -6.48 -10.68 4.04
C TYR A 94 -7.11 -10.90 5.43
N PHE A 95 -7.41 -9.81 6.14
CA PHE A 95 -8.04 -9.88 7.46
C PHE A 95 -9.47 -9.34 7.39
N GLY A 96 -10.44 -10.07 7.94
CA GLY A 96 -11.85 -9.65 8.02
C GLY A 96 -12.72 -9.99 6.80
N GLY A 97 -12.19 -10.02 5.57
CA GLY A 97 -12.99 -10.37 4.38
C GLY A 97 -13.70 -11.74 4.48
N ALA A 98 -13.03 -12.74 5.05
CA ALA A 98 -13.62 -14.04 5.33
C ALA A 98 -14.72 -13.99 6.41
N THR A 99 -14.57 -13.11 7.41
CA THR A 99 -15.59 -12.86 8.44
C THR A 99 -16.87 -12.34 7.81
N MET A 100 -16.76 -11.35 6.93
CA MET A 100 -17.93 -10.82 6.22
C MET A 100 -18.49 -11.80 5.21
N SER A 101 -17.67 -12.67 4.59
CA SER A 101 -18.16 -13.70 3.68
C SER A 101 -18.98 -14.80 4.39
N ASN A 102 -18.83 -14.97 5.70
CA ASN A 102 -19.57 -15.95 6.49
C ASN A 102 -21.02 -15.50 6.80
N ALA A 103 -22.01 -16.20 6.25
CA ALA A 103 -23.42 -15.84 6.39
C ALA A 103 -23.93 -15.86 7.84
N THR A 104 -23.47 -16.81 8.66
CA THR A 104 -23.86 -16.92 10.07
C THR A 104 -23.34 -15.73 10.87
N LEU A 105 -22.06 -15.39 10.70
CA LEU A 105 -21.44 -14.25 11.41
C LEU A 105 -22.07 -12.93 11.01
N ARG A 106 -22.39 -12.75 9.72
CA ARG A 106 -23.12 -11.57 9.27
C ARG A 106 -24.49 -11.44 9.93
N ALA A 107 -25.24 -12.53 10.03
CA ALA A 107 -26.55 -12.54 10.66
C ALA A 107 -26.46 -12.21 12.17
N GLU A 108 -25.47 -12.77 12.86
CA GLU A 108 -25.18 -12.45 14.27
C GLU A 108 -24.86 -10.95 14.45
N LEU A 109 -23.99 -10.40 13.59
CA LEU A 109 -23.61 -8.99 13.63
C LEU A 109 -24.82 -8.07 13.36
N LEU A 110 -25.62 -8.36 12.33
CA LEU A 110 -26.85 -7.60 12.04
C LEU A 110 -27.85 -7.67 13.20
N ALA A 111 -28.00 -8.82 13.86
CA ALA A 111 -28.87 -8.94 15.03
C ALA A 111 -28.37 -8.08 16.20
N LEU A 112 -27.06 -8.03 16.43
CA LEU A 112 -26.44 -7.18 17.45
C LEU A 112 -26.66 -5.69 17.14
N LEU A 113 -26.48 -5.27 15.89
CA LEU A 113 -26.70 -3.88 15.46
C LEU A 113 -28.15 -3.41 15.65
N ASN A 114 -29.11 -4.34 15.64
CA ASN A 114 -30.52 -4.06 15.90
C ASN A 114 -30.92 -4.22 17.38
N THR A 115 -30.00 -4.60 18.27
CA THR A 115 -30.26 -4.83 19.69
C THR A 115 -29.84 -3.60 20.51
N PRO A 116 -30.78 -2.91 21.19
CA PRO A 116 -30.43 -1.74 22.00
C PRO A 116 -29.41 -2.06 23.10
N GLY A 117 -28.33 -1.29 23.16
CA GLY A 117 -27.27 -1.44 24.16
C GLY A 117 -26.27 -2.56 23.90
N ALA A 118 -26.41 -3.31 22.80
CA ALA A 118 -25.39 -4.27 22.39
C ALA A 118 -24.15 -3.56 21.82
N ASP A 119 -22.97 -4.06 22.15
CA ASP A 119 -21.69 -3.55 21.65
C ASP A 119 -21.18 -4.43 20.50
N ALA A 120 -21.64 -4.13 19.29
CA ALA A 120 -21.23 -4.84 18.07
C ALA A 120 -19.72 -4.68 17.78
N THR A 121 -19.14 -3.54 18.13
CA THR A 121 -17.71 -3.24 17.98
C THR A 121 -16.87 -4.18 18.86
N ALA A 122 -17.18 -4.24 20.16
CA ALA A 122 -16.48 -5.14 21.09
C ALA A 122 -16.69 -6.61 20.72
N TRP A 123 -17.90 -6.99 20.31
CA TRP A 123 -18.19 -8.36 19.87
C TRP A 123 -17.33 -8.77 18.66
N LEU A 124 -17.25 -7.91 17.64
CA LEU A 124 -16.50 -8.23 16.43
C LEU A 124 -15.00 -8.30 16.73
N ALA A 125 -14.47 -7.37 17.52
CA ALA A 125 -13.08 -7.39 17.95
C ALA A 125 -12.72 -8.64 18.76
N ALA A 126 -13.57 -9.03 19.70
CA ALA A 126 -13.38 -10.27 20.47
C ALA A 126 -13.39 -11.50 19.56
N ARG A 127 -14.30 -11.57 18.58
CA ARG A 127 -14.34 -12.67 17.62
C ARG A 127 -13.05 -12.77 16.81
N MET A 128 -12.48 -11.64 16.42
CA MET A 128 -11.23 -11.60 15.65
C MET A 128 -9.99 -12.02 16.45
N MET A 129 -10.09 -12.05 17.78
CA MET A 129 -9.05 -12.55 18.69
C MET A 129 -9.31 -14.00 19.16
N ASP A 130 -10.48 -14.56 18.89
CA ASP A 130 -10.86 -15.90 19.35
C ASP A 130 -10.07 -17.00 18.62
N PRO A 131 -9.23 -17.80 19.30
CA PRO A 131 -8.50 -18.91 18.67
C PRO A 131 -9.42 -19.98 18.07
N GLY A 132 -10.67 -20.08 18.54
CA GLY A 132 -11.68 -20.98 17.96
C GLY A 132 -12.22 -20.52 16.61
N TYR A 133 -11.98 -19.26 16.22
CA TYR A 133 -12.36 -18.74 14.91
C TYR A 133 -11.20 -18.86 13.93
N ALA A 134 -11.35 -19.68 12.88
CA ALA A 134 -10.27 -20.03 11.95
C ALA A 134 -9.59 -18.85 11.23
N GLN A 135 -10.20 -17.66 11.21
CA GLN A 135 -9.65 -16.46 10.58
C GLN A 135 -9.28 -15.38 11.61
N SER A 136 -9.16 -15.76 12.88
CA SER A 136 -8.69 -14.88 13.94
C SER A 136 -7.18 -14.63 13.85
N ILE A 137 -6.73 -13.57 14.51
CA ILE A 137 -5.32 -13.17 14.56
C ILE A 137 -4.43 -14.33 15.07
N PRO A 138 -4.78 -15.08 16.13
CA PRO A 138 -3.99 -16.24 16.55
C PRO A 138 -3.82 -17.31 15.45
N ASN A 139 -4.86 -17.58 14.65
CA ASN A 139 -4.77 -18.56 13.57
C ASN A 139 -3.94 -18.02 12.39
N VAL A 140 -4.09 -16.74 12.05
CA VAL A 140 -3.25 -16.06 11.06
C VAL A 140 -1.77 -16.12 11.47
N ALA A 141 -1.46 -15.84 12.74
CA ALA A 141 -0.11 -15.92 13.28
C ALA A 141 0.49 -17.33 13.15
N ALA A 142 -0.32 -18.37 13.41
CA ALA A 142 0.11 -19.76 13.23
C ALA A 142 0.38 -20.09 11.75
N MET A 143 -0.41 -19.53 10.83
CA MET A 143 -0.19 -19.68 9.39
C MET A 143 1.11 -18.99 8.96
N TRP A 144 1.39 -17.77 9.45
CA TRP A 144 2.69 -17.11 9.21
C TRP A 144 3.87 -17.89 9.76
N ALA A 145 3.75 -18.48 10.95
CA ALA A 145 4.80 -19.32 11.50
C ALA A 145 5.09 -20.55 10.59
N ALA A 146 4.05 -21.11 9.96
CA ALA A 146 4.21 -22.18 8.99
C ALA A 146 4.90 -21.70 7.70
N ASP A 147 4.51 -20.55 7.15
CA ASP A 147 5.18 -19.96 5.98
C ASP A 147 6.64 -19.56 6.29
N LYS A 148 6.92 -19.05 7.50
CA LYS A 148 8.28 -18.77 7.96
C LYS A 148 9.14 -20.03 7.99
N ALA A 149 8.57 -21.16 8.42
CA ALA A 149 9.28 -22.44 8.37
C ALA A 149 9.61 -22.85 6.92
N ILE A 150 8.73 -22.56 5.95
CA ILE A 150 8.99 -22.78 4.53
C ILE A 150 10.09 -21.84 4.01
N ALA A 151 10.02 -20.54 4.26
CA ALA A 151 11.05 -19.59 3.86
C ALA A 151 12.43 -20.00 4.42
N SER A 152 12.48 -20.33 5.72
CA SER A 152 13.70 -20.75 6.42
C SER A 152 14.26 -22.07 5.87
N LYS A 153 13.40 -23.02 5.46
CA LYS A 153 13.82 -24.28 4.81
C LYS A 153 14.64 -24.03 3.55
N TYR A 154 14.37 -22.94 2.83
CA TYR A 154 15.08 -22.56 1.60
C TYR A 154 16.12 -21.45 1.80
N GLY A 155 16.37 -21.02 3.03
CA GLY A 155 17.31 -19.93 3.32
C GLY A 155 16.84 -18.56 2.87
N MET A 156 15.54 -18.38 2.65
CA MET A 156 14.92 -17.14 2.19
C MET A 156 14.41 -16.32 3.38
N ALA A 157 14.39 -14.99 3.23
CA ALA A 157 13.64 -14.11 4.13
C ALA A 157 12.12 -14.28 3.91
N MET A 158 11.31 -13.99 4.92
CA MET A 158 9.86 -13.87 4.82
C MET A 158 9.45 -12.40 4.99
N VAL A 159 8.84 -11.84 3.95
CA VAL A 159 8.41 -10.44 3.90
C VAL A 159 6.90 -10.35 3.69
N ALA A 160 6.29 -9.26 4.16
CA ALA A 160 4.89 -8.99 3.91
C ALA A 160 4.77 -8.26 2.57
N TYR A 161 3.89 -8.74 1.69
CA TYR A 161 3.53 -8.00 0.47
C TYR A 161 2.27 -7.14 0.71
N GLU A 162 1.27 -7.72 1.36
CA GLU A 162 0.05 -7.04 1.77
C GLU A 162 -0.35 -7.50 3.17
N GLY A 163 -0.44 -6.55 4.11
CA GLY A 163 -0.93 -6.77 5.46
C GLY A 163 -2.22 -5.99 5.70
N GLY A 164 -3.35 -6.67 5.87
CA GLY A 164 -4.51 -6.08 6.54
C GLY A 164 -5.32 -5.00 5.81
N GLN A 165 -5.10 -4.72 4.52
CA GLN A 165 -5.80 -3.63 3.81
C GLN A 165 -7.22 -3.97 3.32
N HIS A 166 -7.63 -5.25 3.38
CA HIS A 166 -8.94 -5.68 2.88
C HIS A 166 -9.96 -5.74 4.01
N LEU A 167 -10.17 -4.58 4.63
CA LEU A 167 -11.01 -4.42 5.80
C LEU A 167 -12.46 -4.58 5.39
N LEU A 168 -13.04 -5.72 5.76
CA LEU A 168 -14.49 -5.93 5.94
C LEU A 168 -15.34 -5.22 4.87
N GLN A 169 -15.06 -5.47 3.59
CA GLN A 169 -15.86 -4.87 2.52
C GLN A 169 -17.15 -5.67 2.32
N SER A 170 -18.28 -4.99 2.37
CA SER A 170 -19.60 -5.55 2.01
C SER A 170 -19.76 -5.70 0.50
N PHE A 171 -18.95 -4.97 -0.28
CA PHE A 171 -18.96 -4.95 -1.74
C PHE A 171 -18.58 -6.34 -2.28
N GLY A 172 -19.56 -7.03 -2.88
CA GLY A 172 -19.37 -8.38 -3.44
C GLY A 172 -20.07 -9.50 -2.67
N ILE A 173 -20.71 -9.20 -1.54
CA ILE A 173 -21.52 -10.20 -0.81
C ILE A 173 -22.90 -10.30 -1.46
N GLY A 174 -23.07 -11.34 -2.28
CA GLY A 174 -24.35 -11.65 -2.91
C GLY A 174 -25.44 -12.08 -1.90
N GLY A 175 -26.70 -11.80 -2.24
CA GLY A 175 -27.86 -12.31 -1.50
C GLY A 175 -28.28 -11.53 -0.25
N MET A 176 -27.74 -10.32 -0.02
CA MET A 176 -28.18 -9.43 1.07
C MET A 176 -29.17 -8.37 0.57
N SER A 177 -30.04 -7.89 1.47
CA SER A 177 -30.91 -6.74 1.18
C SER A 177 -30.09 -5.45 1.10
N GLN A 178 -30.58 -4.44 0.35
CA GLN A 178 -29.93 -3.13 0.30
C GLN A 178 -29.86 -2.45 1.68
N ALA A 179 -30.86 -2.69 2.53
CA ALA A 179 -30.88 -2.15 3.89
C ALA A 179 -29.77 -2.76 4.76
N ASP A 180 -29.63 -4.08 4.76
CA ASP A 180 -28.57 -4.76 5.51
C ASP A 180 -27.17 -4.39 4.99
N GLN A 181 -27.02 -4.25 3.66
CA GLN A 181 -25.79 -3.77 3.06
C GLN A 181 -25.44 -2.36 3.55
N ALA A 182 -26.41 -1.44 3.60
CA ALA A 182 -26.17 -0.09 4.11
C ALA A 182 -25.80 -0.10 5.60
N THR A 183 -26.54 -0.84 6.44
CA THR A 183 -26.27 -0.97 7.86
C THR A 183 -24.87 -1.52 8.14
N LEU A 184 -24.48 -2.61 7.48
CA LEU A 184 -23.13 -3.18 7.63
C LEU A 184 -22.06 -2.21 7.12
N THR A 185 -22.28 -1.56 5.98
CA THR A 185 -21.30 -0.62 5.44
C THR A 185 -21.05 0.54 6.39
N THR A 186 -22.11 1.14 6.95
CA THR A 186 -21.97 2.21 7.96
C THR A 186 -21.23 1.71 9.20
N PHE A 187 -21.63 0.57 9.76
CA PHE A 187 -20.96 0.01 10.94
C PHE A 187 -19.47 -0.27 10.68
N LEU A 188 -19.13 -0.87 9.54
CA LEU A 188 -17.76 -1.26 9.22
C LEU A 188 -16.85 -0.05 8.96
N SER A 189 -17.41 1.02 8.36
CA SER A 189 -16.73 2.31 8.21
C SER A 189 -16.43 3.00 9.54
N GLU A 190 -17.27 2.83 10.57
CA GLU A 190 -16.97 3.32 11.92
C GLU A 190 -16.02 2.37 12.66
N PHE A 191 -16.23 1.05 12.52
CA PHE A 191 -15.40 0.03 13.15
C PHE A 191 -13.94 0.16 12.75
N VAL A 192 -13.66 0.42 11.46
CA VAL A 192 -12.28 0.57 10.97
C VAL A 192 -11.55 1.79 11.55
N ARG A 193 -12.29 2.78 12.08
CA ARG A 193 -11.75 3.98 12.73
C ARG A 193 -11.61 3.82 14.25
N SER A 194 -12.07 2.69 14.81
CA SER A 194 -12.23 2.51 16.26
C SER A 194 -10.92 2.17 16.99
N PRO A 195 -10.84 2.42 18.32
CA PRO A 195 -9.76 1.89 19.16
C PRO A 195 -9.62 0.37 19.10
N GLN A 196 -10.73 -0.35 18.97
CA GLN A 196 -10.72 -1.81 18.86
C GLN A 196 -10.01 -2.26 17.59
N MET A 197 -10.21 -1.57 16.47
CA MET A 197 -9.46 -1.84 15.26
C MET A 197 -7.97 -1.52 15.44
N ALA A 198 -7.62 -0.41 16.10
CA ALA A 198 -6.23 -0.13 16.46
C ALA A 198 -5.59 -1.29 17.25
N HIS A 199 -6.28 -1.82 18.27
CA HIS A 199 -5.80 -2.98 19.01
C HIS A 199 -5.63 -4.24 18.15
N LEU A 200 -6.53 -4.50 17.20
CA LEU A 200 -6.40 -5.63 16.26
C LEU A 200 -5.18 -5.46 15.35
N TYR A 201 -4.91 -4.23 14.90
CA TYR A 201 -3.72 -3.93 14.10
C TYR A 201 -2.43 -4.09 14.91
N GLN A 202 -2.40 -3.61 16.16
CA GLN A 202 -1.28 -3.86 17.05
C GLN A 202 -1.05 -5.37 17.23
N ALA A 203 -2.11 -6.15 17.45
CA ALA A 203 -1.98 -7.60 17.62
C ALA A 203 -1.46 -8.31 16.36
N LEU A 204 -1.89 -7.90 15.17
CA LEU A 204 -1.34 -8.39 13.90
C LEU A 204 0.13 -8.00 13.74
N TRP A 205 0.47 -6.76 14.08
CA TRP A 205 1.83 -6.24 14.04
C TRP A 205 2.75 -7.02 14.96
N ASP A 206 2.36 -7.21 16.22
CA ASP A 206 3.12 -7.97 17.22
C ASP A 206 3.30 -9.42 16.77
N ALA A 207 2.24 -10.04 16.24
CA ALA A 207 2.30 -11.40 15.73
C ALA A 207 3.26 -11.53 14.54
N TRP A 208 3.26 -10.56 13.62
CA TRP A 208 4.20 -10.53 12.50
C TRP A 208 5.64 -10.33 12.97
N ALA A 209 5.89 -9.42 13.90
CA ALA A 209 7.22 -9.13 14.43
C ALA A 209 7.93 -10.34 15.07
N LEU A 210 7.17 -11.39 15.43
CA LEU A 210 7.72 -12.66 15.92
C LEU A 210 8.28 -13.56 14.82
N VAL A 211 7.85 -13.40 13.56
CA VAL A 211 8.10 -14.38 12.48
C VAL A 211 8.61 -13.78 11.17
N GLY A 212 8.26 -12.52 10.86
CA GLY A 212 8.70 -11.82 9.65
C GLY A 212 10.13 -11.29 9.76
N ASP A 213 10.83 -11.22 8.64
CA ASP A 213 12.19 -10.65 8.55
C ASP A 213 12.19 -9.19 8.08
N GLY A 214 11.02 -8.65 7.78
CA GLY A 214 10.80 -7.27 7.37
C GLY A 214 9.61 -6.64 8.10
N PRO A 215 9.32 -5.36 7.84
CA PRO A 215 8.16 -4.68 8.41
C PRO A 215 6.85 -5.39 7.98
N PHE A 216 5.87 -5.41 8.88
CA PHE A 216 4.55 -6.01 8.59
C PHE A 216 3.79 -5.19 7.54
N MET A 217 3.89 -3.88 7.66
CA MET A 217 3.34 -2.92 6.73
C MET A 217 4.28 -1.72 6.70
N GLN A 218 4.64 -1.27 5.51
CA GLN A 218 5.16 0.07 5.32
C GLN A 218 4.28 0.78 4.33
N PHE A 219 3.61 1.80 4.82
CA PHE A 219 2.76 2.68 4.02
C PHE A 219 3.61 3.73 3.28
N GLY A 220 4.85 3.35 2.89
CA GLY A 220 5.76 4.24 2.16
C GLY A 220 5.22 4.64 0.79
N ASP A 221 4.42 3.77 0.16
CA ASP A 221 3.88 4.00 -1.19
C ASP A 221 2.37 3.72 -1.33
N VAL A 222 1.65 3.43 -0.22
CA VAL A 222 0.23 3.04 -0.31
C VAL A 222 -0.59 3.55 0.88
N ALA A 223 -1.01 4.82 0.80
CA ALA A 223 -2.17 5.49 1.44
C ALA A 223 -2.39 5.40 2.96
N ALA A 224 -2.70 6.55 3.56
CA ALA A 224 -3.37 6.63 4.86
C ALA A 224 -4.81 6.07 4.78
N ALA A 225 -5.31 5.69 5.95
CA ALA A 225 -6.67 5.20 6.19
C ALA A 225 -7.76 6.06 5.51
N SER A 226 -8.44 5.53 4.48
CA SER A 226 -9.73 6.08 4.09
C SER A 226 -10.84 5.58 5.04
N LYS A 227 -11.92 6.35 5.20
CA LYS A 227 -13.15 5.90 5.88
C LYS A 227 -13.79 4.63 5.28
N TYR A 228 -13.31 4.20 4.10
CA TYR A 228 -13.78 3.03 3.37
C TYR A 228 -12.77 1.88 3.30
N GLY A 229 -11.58 2.02 3.91
CA GLY A 229 -10.63 0.91 4.03
C GLY A 229 -10.18 0.29 2.69
N ALA A 230 -9.90 1.11 1.67
CA ALA A 230 -9.40 0.63 0.38
C ALA A 230 -8.34 1.58 -0.22
N TRP A 231 -7.27 0.96 -0.74
CA TRP A 231 -6.37 1.32 -1.84
C TRP A 231 -6.23 2.81 -2.22
N GLY A 232 -5.04 3.36 -1.98
CA GLY A 232 -4.37 4.33 -2.86
C GLY A 232 -4.77 5.81 -2.75
N ILE A 233 -3.73 6.66 -2.76
CA ILE A 233 -3.72 8.11 -3.04
C ILE A 233 -4.35 9.01 -1.97
N PHE A 234 -3.47 9.60 -1.15
CA PHE A 234 -3.39 11.02 -0.75
C PHE A 234 -4.60 11.94 -0.96
N THR A 235 -5.79 11.57 -0.47
CA THR A 235 -6.90 12.52 -0.32
C THR A 235 -7.67 12.26 0.97
N GLY A 236 -7.43 13.15 1.95
CA GLY A 236 -8.10 13.18 3.25
C GLY A 236 -7.14 13.50 4.40
N LEU A 237 -6.45 14.63 4.33
CA LEU A 237 -5.41 15.09 5.26
C LEU A 237 -5.88 15.40 6.70
N GLY A 238 -7.07 14.96 7.11
CA GLY A 238 -7.62 15.25 8.44
C GLY A 238 -8.25 14.05 9.14
N ASP A 239 -8.06 12.82 8.64
CA ASP A 239 -8.67 11.65 9.27
C ASP A 239 -7.86 11.10 10.47
N HIS A 240 -7.79 11.91 11.53
CA HIS A 240 -7.30 11.47 12.83
C HIS A 240 -8.28 10.50 13.49
N ASN A 241 -7.83 9.27 13.65
CA ASN A 241 -8.57 8.25 14.37
C ASN A 241 -7.59 7.26 15.01
N PRO A 242 -7.99 6.57 16.09
CA PRO A 242 -7.13 5.64 16.82
C PRO A 242 -6.37 4.62 15.97
N ARG A 243 -6.96 4.12 14.87
CA ARG A 243 -6.25 3.20 13.97
C ARG A 243 -5.21 3.95 13.14
N ALA A 244 -5.58 5.07 12.53
CA ALA A 244 -4.68 5.84 11.69
C ALA A 244 -3.46 6.33 12.50
N ASP A 245 -3.69 6.88 13.68
CA ASP A 245 -2.63 7.38 14.56
C ASP A 245 -1.66 6.26 14.96
N LEU A 246 -2.18 5.07 15.28
CA LEU A 246 -1.36 3.89 15.56
C LEU A 246 -0.50 3.48 14.37
N LEU A 247 -1.08 3.44 13.16
CA LEU A 247 -0.33 3.03 11.96
C LEU A 247 0.79 4.01 11.62
N VAL A 248 0.54 5.32 11.79
CA VAL A 248 1.56 6.36 11.65
C VAL A 248 2.68 6.14 12.66
N ASP A 249 2.34 5.89 13.93
CA ASP A 249 3.33 5.62 14.99
C ASP A 249 4.15 4.36 14.70
N LEU A 250 3.52 3.25 14.32
CA LEU A 250 4.20 2.00 14.00
C LEU A 250 5.15 2.18 12.80
N ASN A 251 4.74 2.89 11.75
CA ASN A 251 5.60 3.17 10.59
C ASN A 251 6.81 4.02 10.98
N ALA A 252 6.61 5.08 11.78
CA ALA A 252 7.68 5.98 12.20
C ALA A 252 8.78 5.26 13.01
N HIS A 253 8.43 4.16 13.67
CA HIS A 253 9.33 3.36 14.49
C HIS A 253 9.78 2.04 13.82
N SER A 254 9.48 1.85 12.53
CA SER A 254 9.82 0.65 11.77
C SER A 254 11.02 0.86 10.85
N ALA A 255 11.97 -0.06 10.85
CA ALA A 255 13.04 -0.08 9.87
C ALA A 255 12.49 -0.34 8.46
N SER A 256 12.94 0.41 7.46
CA SER A 256 12.55 0.25 6.04
C SER A 256 12.72 -1.19 5.55
N TRP A 257 11.80 -1.66 4.69
CA TRP A 257 11.87 -3.00 4.11
C TRP A 257 13.10 -3.20 3.22
N PHE A 258 13.62 -2.13 2.63
CA PHE A 258 14.86 -2.11 1.86
C PHE A 258 16.13 -1.91 2.71
N GLY A 259 15.99 -1.91 4.05
CA GLY A 259 17.08 -1.74 5.01
C GLY A 259 17.95 -0.50 4.73
N ASN A 260 19.24 -0.61 5.06
CA ASN A 260 20.23 0.45 4.77
C ASN A 260 20.62 0.53 3.28
N GLY A 261 20.33 -0.51 2.49
CA GLY A 261 20.74 -0.62 1.08
C GLY A 261 19.89 0.25 0.16
N GLY A 262 18.56 0.23 0.33
CA GLY A 262 17.69 1.14 -0.43
C GLY A 262 17.57 2.54 0.16
N GLY A 263 17.92 2.71 1.44
CA GLY A 263 17.88 4.02 2.11
C GLY A 263 18.77 5.08 1.45
N GLY A 264 19.93 4.69 0.94
CA GLY A 264 20.83 5.64 0.27
C GLY A 264 20.51 5.87 -1.20
N GLN A 265 20.06 4.81 -1.90
CA GLN A 265 20.00 4.72 -3.36
C GLN A 265 18.60 4.92 -3.96
N TYR A 266 17.55 4.61 -3.20
CA TYR A 266 16.15 4.62 -3.64
C TYR A 266 15.24 5.51 -2.80
N GLN A 267 15.78 6.23 -1.81
CA GLN A 267 15.02 7.21 -1.05
C GLN A 267 14.95 8.54 -1.80
N HIS A 268 13.73 8.89 -2.19
CA HIS A 268 13.15 10.23 -2.05
C HIS A 268 13.63 10.87 -0.73
N GLY A 269 13.94 12.16 -0.70
CA GLY A 269 14.51 12.87 0.46
C GLY A 269 13.73 12.69 1.76
N VAL A 270 12.73 13.54 2.03
CA VAL A 270 11.88 13.49 3.22
C VAL A 270 10.43 13.42 2.83
N ILE A 271 9.65 12.74 3.67
CA ILE A 271 8.18 12.83 3.65
C ILE A 271 7.77 13.63 4.88
N LYS A 272 7.13 14.79 4.69
CA LYS A 272 6.65 15.65 5.79
C LYS A 272 5.16 15.92 5.65
N LEU A 273 4.43 15.74 6.75
CA LEU A 273 3.02 16.05 6.86
C LEU A 273 2.83 17.02 8.03
N ALA A 274 2.27 18.19 7.74
CA ALA A 274 1.83 19.16 8.72
C ALA A 274 0.35 18.93 9.11
N GLY A 275 -0.14 19.69 10.09
CA GLY A 275 -1.40 19.45 10.80
C GLY A 275 -2.48 20.45 10.43
N ASP A 276 -3.29 20.86 11.42
CA ASP A 276 -4.38 21.83 11.23
C ASP A 276 -3.96 23.30 11.50
N SER A 277 -2.66 23.60 11.51
CA SER A 277 -2.11 24.92 11.81
C SER A 277 -1.22 25.42 10.68
N GLY A 278 -0.84 26.71 10.72
CA GLY A 278 0.12 27.22 9.74
C GLY A 278 1.54 26.79 10.07
N GLU A 279 2.11 25.94 9.23
CA GLU A 279 3.42 25.33 9.38
C GLU A 279 4.47 25.87 8.40
N SER A 280 5.74 25.60 8.70
CA SER A 280 6.84 25.81 7.77
C SER A 280 7.57 24.50 7.50
N LEU A 281 7.49 24.04 6.26
CA LEU A 281 8.10 22.79 5.81
C LEU A 281 9.28 23.09 4.88
N ALA A 282 10.33 22.28 5.01
CA ALA A 282 11.51 22.35 4.16
C ALA A 282 11.92 20.94 3.73
N GLY A 283 12.10 20.69 2.44
CA GLY A 283 12.65 19.43 1.93
C GLY A 283 14.18 19.43 1.96
N THR A 284 14.78 18.74 1.01
CA THR A 284 16.18 18.38 0.93
C THR A 284 16.75 18.71 -0.46
N ALA A 285 17.67 17.88 -0.95
CA ALA A 285 18.25 17.99 -2.29
C ALA A 285 17.98 16.72 -3.13
N LYS A 286 16.97 15.96 -2.71
CA LYS A 286 16.45 14.75 -3.34
C LYS A 286 14.93 14.92 -3.41
N GLU A 287 14.28 14.24 -4.36
CA GLU A 287 12.81 14.19 -4.50
C GLU A 287 12.09 14.02 -3.15
N ASP A 288 11.35 15.02 -2.70
CA ASP A 288 10.65 15.06 -1.41
C ASP A 288 9.13 14.96 -1.59
N PHE A 289 8.42 14.54 -0.53
CA PHE A 289 6.96 14.55 -0.47
C PHE A 289 6.51 15.43 0.70
N LEU A 290 5.98 16.62 0.42
CA LEU A 290 5.67 17.62 1.44
C LEU A 290 4.18 17.97 1.40
N ILE A 291 3.51 17.91 2.55
CA ILE A 291 2.10 18.27 2.67
C ILE A 291 1.86 19.22 3.84
N GLY A 292 1.25 20.38 3.55
CA GLY A 292 0.89 21.43 4.53
C GLY A 292 -0.27 21.04 5.44
N GLY A 293 -1.34 20.45 4.89
CA GLY A 293 -2.48 20.03 5.70
C GLY A 293 -3.56 21.11 5.70
N ALA A 294 -3.98 21.60 6.86
CA ALA A 294 -4.88 22.74 6.92
C ALA A 294 -4.17 23.87 7.65
N GLY A 295 -4.27 25.12 7.18
CA GLY A 295 -3.49 26.19 7.78
C GLY A 295 -3.21 27.34 6.85
N GLN A 296 -2.08 28.00 7.04
CA GLN A 296 -1.48 28.86 6.01
C GLN A 296 -0.01 28.46 6.03
N ASP A 297 0.34 27.55 5.15
CA ASP A 297 1.60 26.84 5.17
C ASP A 297 2.63 27.51 4.28
N SER A 298 3.90 27.41 4.68
CA SER A 298 5.04 27.83 3.87
C SER A 298 5.93 26.62 3.60
N ILE A 299 5.96 26.17 2.36
CA ILE A 299 6.64 24.95 1.95
C ILE A 299 7.75 25.27 0.95
N PHE A 300 8.97 24.89 1.28
CA PHE A 300 10.15 24.98 0.42
C PHE A 300 10.67 23.57 0.10
N ALA A 301 10.53 23.12 -1.14
CA ALA A 301 10.82 21.73 -1.52
C ALA A 301 12.33 21.48 -1.61
N GLY A 302 13.05 22.28 -2.38
CA GLY A 302 14.50 22.39 -2.29
C GLY A 302 15.19 21.96 -3.56
N GLY A 303 15.63 20.72 -3.65
CA GLY A 303 16.18 20.19 -4.88
C GLY A 303 15.76 18.76 -5.08
N GLY A 304 15.68 18.32 -6.33
CA GLY A 304 15.07 17.02 -6.66
C GLY A 304 13.73 17.25 -7.36
N ASP A 305 13.15 16.19 -7.91
CA ASP A 305 11.85 16.28 -8.58
C ASP A 305 10.77 16.10 -7.51
N ASP A 306 10.30 17.18 -6.88
CA ASP A 306 9.56 17.13 -5.63
C ASP A 306 8.03 17.05 -5.82
N HIS A 307 7.32 16.50 -4.84
CA HIS A 307 5.87 16.44 -4.77
C HIS A 307 5.34 17.25 -3.58
N VAL A 308 4.63 18.35 -3.85
CA VAL A 308 4.14 19.27 -2.82
C VAL A 308 2.65 19.51 -2.92
N LEU A 309 1.96 19.44 -1.77
CA LEU A 309 0.55 19.81 -1.60
C LEU A 309 0.41 20.81 -0.45
N GLY A 310 -0.14 22.01 -0.71
CA GLY A 310 -0.46 22.97 0.34
C GLY A 310 -1.58 22.42 1.24
N GLY A 311 -2.77 22.25 0.67
CA GLY A 311 -3.91 21.67 1.36
C GLY A 311 -5.02 22.70 1.54
N ASP A 312 -5.59 22.82 2.74
CA ASP A 312 -6.61 23.82 3.03
C ASP A 312 -5.97 25.10 3.56
N GLY A 313 -6.35 26.25 3.01
CA GLY A 313 -5.93 27.58 3.42
C GLY A 313 -5.07 28.29 2.38
N ASN A 314 -4.47 29.42 2.77
CA ASN A 314 -3.70 30.24 1.82
C ASN A 314 -2.21 29.93 1.96
N ASP A 315 -1.71 29.07 1.08
CA ASP A 315 -0.39 28.49 1.19
C ASP A 315 0.65 29.19 0.30
N SER A 316 1.92 29.02 0.64
CA SER A 316 3.07 29.52 -0.12
C SER A 316 4.02 28.38 -0.44
N LEU A 317 4.05 27.96 -1.70
CA LEU A 317 4.79 26.80 -2.18
C LEU A 317 5.95 27.21 -3.10
N PHE A 318 7.14 26.67 -2.84
CA PHE A 318 8.35 26.92 -3.63
C PHE A 318 9.01 25.57 -3.99
N GLY A 319 9.02 25.21 -5.29
CA GLY A 319 9.64 23.97 -5.79
C GLY A 319 11.17 24.01 -5.74
N ALA A 320 11.73 25.09 -6.27
CA ALA A 320 13.16 25.42 -6.27
C ALA A 320 13.95 24.76 -7.41
N PHE A 321 14.54 23.57 -7.25
CA PHE A 321 15.33 22.95 -8.34
C PHE A 321 14.84 21.54 -8.66
N GLY A 322 14.46 21.29 -9.90
CA GLY A 322 14.05 19.96 -10.35
C GLY A 322 12.73 20.05 -11.09
N ALA A 323 12.24 18.92 -11.62
CA ALA A 323 10.92 18.88 -12.25
C ALA A 323 9.87 18.61 -11.17
N ASP A 324 9.29 19.67 -10.63
CA ASP A 324 8.43 19.60 -9.45
C ASP A 324 6.96 19.42 -9.82
N MET A 325 6.21 18.75 -8.94
CA MET A 325 4.75 18.68 -8.97
C MET A 325 4.17 19.41 -7.76
N LEU A 326 3.58 20.59 -7.99
CA LEU A 326 3.08 21.48 -6.94
C LEU A 326 1.56 21.65 -7.03
N CYS A 327 0.85 21.52 -5.91
CA CYS A 327 -0.59 21.75 -5.81
C CYS A 327 -0.89 22.69 -4.64
N GLY A 328 -1.49 23.85 -4.89
CA GLY A 328 -1.94 24.80 -3.85
C GLY A 328 -2.98 24.15 -2.94
N GLY A 329 -4.12 23.79 -3.52
CA GLY A 329 -5.20 23.12 -2.80
C GLY A 329 -6.44 23.99 -2.74
N ALA A 330 -6.94 24.28 -1.55
CA ALA A 330 -8.13 25.11 -1.35
C ALA A 330 -7.76 26.40 -0.63
N GLY A 331 -7.87 27.54 -1.31
CA GLY A 331 -7.59 28.85 -0.73
C GLY A 331 -6.85 29.73 -1.72
N ALA A 332 -6.51 30.96 -1.33
CA ALA A 332 -5.78 31.86 -2.23
C ALA A 332 -4.28 31.59 -2.12
N ASP A 333 -3.77 30.71 -2.98
CA ASP A 333 -2.42 30.19 -2.88
C ASP A 333 -1.40 31.01 -3.68
N THR A 334 -0.13 30.93 -3.26
CA THR A 334 1.02 31.42 -4.02
C THR A 334 1.97 30.26 -4.31
N VAL A 335 2.10 29.90 -5.59
CA VAL A 335 2.90 28.75 -6.03
C VAL A 335 3.99 29.18 -7.01
N GLN A 336 5.23 28.81 -6.72
CA GLN A 336 6.40 29.12 -7.53
C GLN A 336 7.21 27.85 -7.82
N GLY A 337 7.25 27.41 -9.09
CA GLY A 337 8.04 26.26 -9.53
C GLY A 337 9.54 26.50 -9.40
N ASN A 338 9.99 27.66 -9.89
CA ASN A 338 11.40 28.09 -9.97
C ASN A 338 12.17 27.47 -11.12
N ALA A 339 12.99 26.44 -10.94
CA ALA A 339 13.89 25.97 -11.99
C ALA A 339 13.67 24.49 -12.27
N GLY A 340 13.32 24.16 -13.50
CA GLY A 340 13.04 22.82 -13.97
C GLY A 340 11.71 22.77 -14.71
N GLN A 341 11.29 21.58 -15.15
CA GLN A 341 10.04 21.43 -15.90
C GLN A 341 8.92 21.10 -14.93
N ASP A 342 8.16 22.11 -14.53
CA ASP A 342 7.25 21.99 -13.40
C ASP A 342 5.81 21.72 -13.85
N THR A 343 5.07 20.96 -13.04
CA THR A 343 3.63 20.79 -13.16
C THR A 343 2.95 21.42 -11.95
N ILE A 344 2.19 22.49 -12.17
CA ILE A 344 1.61 23.29 -11.10
C ILE A 344 0.09 23.38 -11.24
N PHE A 345 -0.61 23.06 -10.15
CA PHE A 345 -2.06 23.25 -10.01
C PHE A 345 -2.36 24.23 -8.87
N GLY A 346 -3.14 25.28 -9.13
CA GLY A 346 -3.59 26.24 -8.11
C GLY A 346 -4.60 25.58 -7.19
N GLY A 347 -5.78 25.30 -7.73
CA GLY A 347 -6.80 24.52 -7.05
C GLY A 347 -8.13 25.24 -6.99
N LEU A 348 -8.63 25.51 -5.79
CA LEU A 348 -9.84 26.30 -5.55
C LEU A 348 -9.45 27.70 -5.09
N ASP A 349 -10.31 28.67 -5.39
CA ASP A 349 -10.14 30.09 -5.08
C ASP A 349 -9.08 30.76 -5.99
N ASN A 350 -8.61 31.96 -5.63
CA ASN A 350 -7.85 32.80 -6.57
C ASN A 350 -6.35 32.66 -6.34
N ASP A 351 -5.68 32.02 -7.28
CA ASP A 351 -4.27 31.65 -7.11
C ASP A 351 -3.29 32.56 -7.85
N LEU A 352 -2.08 32.66 -7.30
CA LEU A 352 -0.92 33.24 -7.96
C LEU A 352 0.10 32.15 -8.29
N ILE A 353 0.24 31.85 -9.57
CA ILE A 353 1.12 30.77 -10.04
C ILE A 353 2.23 31.35 -10.93
N ASN A 354 3.48 30.96 -10.62
CA ASN A 354 4.65 31.26 -11.44
C ASN A 354 5.44 29.96 -11.73
N GLY A 355 5.51 29.55 -12.99
CA GLY A 355 6.28 28.38 -13.42
C GLY A 355 7.76 28.57 -13.15
N GLY A 356 8.34 29.60 -13.74
CA GLY A 356 9.73 29.98 -13.49
C GLY A 356 10.56 29.71 -14.74
N GLY A 357 11.50 28.79 -14.68
CA GLY A 357 12.41 28.48 -15.77
C GLY A 357 12.34 27.02 -16.14
N GLY A 358 11.90 26.73 -17.36
CA GLY A 358 11.70 25.37 -17.85
C GLY A 358 10.54 25.35 -18.85
N ALA A 359 10.03 24.16 -19.14
CA ALA A 359 8.83 24.04 -19.96
C ALA A 359 7.71 23.57 -19.04
N ASP A 360 6.93 24.53 -18.55
CA ASP A 360 6.03 24.28 -17.42
C ASP A 360 4.60 23.98 -17.89
N SER A 361 3.85 23.26 -17.05
CA SER A 361 2.42 23.03 -17.20
C SER A 361 1.68 23.61 -16.01
N LEU A 362 0.97 24.71 -16.23
CA LEU A 362 0.28 25.46 -15.20
C LEU A 362 -1.23 25.36 -15.39
N LEU A 363 -1.95 25.10 -14.30
CA LEU A 363 -3.42 25.09 -14.31
C LEU A 363 -3.93 25.81 -13.06
N GLY A 364 -4.63 26.94 -13.24
CA GLY A 364 -5.17 27.73 -12.13
C GLY A 364 -6.24 26.97 -11.34
N GLY A 365 -7.17 26.32 -12.04
CA GLY A 365 -8.27 25.61 -11.40
C GLY A 365 -9.54 26.46 -11.33
N MET A 366 -10.23 26.44 -10.19
CA MET A 366 -11.46 27.18 -9.99
C MET A 366 -11.19 28.54 -9.34
N GLY A 367 -11.32 29.62 -10.10
CA GLY A 367 -11.17 30.94 -9.52
C GLY A 367 -10.84 31.98 -10.57
N SER A 368 -10.38 33.13 -10.09
CA SER A 368 -9.76 34.17 -10.91
C SER A 368 -8.26 34.16 -10.69
N ASP A 369 -7.59 33.28 -11.42
CA ASP A 369 -6.17 32.98 -11.22
C ASP A 369 -5.24 33.88 -12.04
N ARG A 370 -4.01 34.02 -11.55
CA ARG A 370 -2.93 34.70 -12.26
C ARG A 370 -1.79 33.72 -12.49
N LEU A 371 -1.64 33.30 -13.75
CA LEU A 371 -0.59 32.38 -14.19
C LEU A 371 0.51 33.14 -14.94
N LEU A 372 1.77 32.83 -14.61
CA LEU A 372 2.96 33.30 -15.31
C LEU A 372 3.84 32.09 -15.61
N GLY A 373 4.02 31.73 -16.89
CA GLY A 373 4.97 30.68 -17.28
C GLY A 373 6.43 31.08 -17.05
N ALA A 374 6.75 32.34 -17.38
CA ALA A 374 8.09 32.93 -17.37
C ALA A 374 9.03 32.37 -18.47
N ASP A 375 10.17 31.78 -18.12
CA ASP A 375 11.20 31.39 -19.07
C ASP A 375 10.95 29.98 -19.62
N GLY A 376 10.56 29.88 -20.90
CA GLY A 376 10.55 28.63 -21.65
C GLY A 376 9.26 28.40 -22.43
N ASN A 377 8.93 27.14 -22.71
CA ASN A 377 7.80 26.79 -23.56
C ASN A 377 6.65 26.22 -22.72
N ASP A 378 5.84 27.12 -22.19
CA ASP A 378 4.86 26.77 -21.17
C ASP A 378 3.46 26.47 -21.74
N THR A 379 2.71 25.66 -20.99
CA THR A 379 1.28 25.40 -21.19
C THR A 379 0.51 26.00 -20.03
N LEU A 380 -0.47 26.87 -20.31
CA LEU A 380 -1.30 27.60 -19.33
C LEU A 380 -2.80 27.42 -19.61
#